data_AF-A0A1Z4C064-F1
#
_entry.id   AF-A0A1Z4C064-F1
#
_cell.length_a   1.000
_cell.length_b   1.000
_cell.length_c   1.000
_cell.angle_alpha   90.00
_cell.angle_beta   90.00
_cell.angle_gamma   90.00
#
_symmetry.space_group_name_H-M   'P 1'
#
loop_
_entity.id
_entity.type
_entity.pdbx_description
1 polymer ?
#
loop_
_entity_poly.entity_id
_entity_poly.type
_entity_poly.pdbx_seq_one_letter_code
_entity_poly.pdbx_strand_id
1 'polypeptide(L)'
;MTITELIGEYLQCFRQGDSEMAFFGLLDIGCEALPELVLQFQQEQDNAIREFLVEVIWQYRQASAIPFLAERLYDPAPAIRRQALNGLVTLASPQVLEVLTVAKAHWRLQAKDTEAFADWLDEAIGQVESTQDNISIK
;
A
#
# COMPACT_ATOMS: atom_id res chain seq x y z
N MET A 1 -12.21 25.01 -2.08
CA MET A 1 -11.29 24.01 -2.62
C MET A 1 -11.81 22.65 -2.19
N THR A 2 -12.08 21.78 -3.15
CA THR A 2 -12.57 20.41 -2.93
C THR A 2 -11.41 19.47 -2.59
N ILE A 3 -11.69 18.27 -2.06
CA ILE A 3 -10.67 17.25 -1.78
C ILE A 3 -9.92 16.86 -3.06
N THR A 4 -10.63 16.71 -4.18
CA THR A 4 -10.04 16.40 -5.49
C THR A 4 -9.07 17.51 -5.96
N GLU A 5 -9.43 18.78 -5.79
CA GLU A 5 -8.55 19.91 -6.12
C GLU A 5 -7.28 19.89 -5.26
N LEU A 6 -7.41 19.68 -3.94
CA LEU A 6 -6.27 19.58 -3.01
C LEU A 6 -5.33 18.43 -3.37
N ILE A 7 -5.87 17.23 -3.63
CA ILE A 7 -5.06 16.08 -4.04
C ILE A 7 -4.34 16.39 -5.36
N GLY A 8 -5.02 17.02 -6.32
CA GLY A 8 -4.41 17.47 -7.57
C GLY A 8 -3.22 18.40 -7.36
N GLU A 9 -3.34 19.37 -6.45
CA GLU A 9 -2.25 20.29 -6.09
C GLU A 9 -1.05 19.55 -5.50
N TYR A 10 -1.27 18.65 -4.53
CA TYR A 10 -0.16 17.90 -3.93
C TYR A 10 0.49 16.89 -4.88
N LEU A 11 -0.28 16.25 -5.76
CA LEU A 11 0.29 15.43 -6.83
C LEU A 11 1.10 16.28 -7.82
N GLN A 12 0.73 17.54 -8.02
CA GLN A 12 1.54 18.48 -8.82
C GLN A 12 2.86 18.83 -8.11
N CYS A 13 2.86 19.00 -6.78
CA CYS A 13 4.11 19.15 -6.01
C CYS A 13 5.03 17.94 -6.19
N PHE A 14 4.47 16.71 -6.09
CA PHE A 14 5.25 15.49 -6.31
C PHE A 14 5.88 15.45 -7.71
N ARG A 15 5.09 15.79 -8.75
CA ARG A 15 5.59 15.87 -10.14
C ARG A 15 6.69 16.91 -10.35
N GLN A 16 6.73 17.94 -9.51
CA GLN A 16 7.76 18.98 -9.52
C GLN A 16 9.00 18.58 -8.71
N GLY A 17 9.01 17.40 -8.10
CA GLY A 17 10.10 16.88 -7.29
C GLY A 17 9.97 17.19 -5.80
N ASP A 18 8.93 17.89 -5.37
CA ASP A 18 8.67 18.19 -3.97
C ASP A 18 7.84 17.07 -3.33
N SER A 19 8.49 15.93 -3.12
CA SER A 19 7.85 14.73 -2.56
C SER A 19 7.44 14.92 -1.11
N GLU A 20 8.18 15.73 -0.35
CA GLU A 20 7.92 15.98 1.07
C GLU A 20 6.63 16.81 1.26
N MET A 21 6.50 17.93 0.52
CA MET A 21 5.28 18.73 0.52
C MET A 21 4.07 17.91 0.07
N ALA A 22 4.24 17.13 -1.00
CA ALA A 22 3.17 16.28 -1.50
C ALA A 22 2.73 15.26 -0.45
N PHE A 23 3.68 14.59 0.20
CA PHE A 23 3.39 13.52 1.15
C PHE A 23 2.65 14.06 2.38
N PHE A 24 3.20 15.08 3.04
CA PHE A 24 2.57 15.65 4.22
C PHE A 24 1.27 16.35 3.89
N GLY A 25 1.21 17.06 2.76
CA GLY A 25 0.00 17.70 2.29
C GLY A 25 -1.15 16.73 2.08
N LEU A 26 -0.90 15.58 1.44
CA LEU A 26 -1.92 14.55 1.28
C LEU A 26 -2.34 13.97 2.64
N LEU A 27 -1.40 13.64 3.52
CA LEU A 27 -1.73 13.11 4.85
C LEU A 27 -2.55 14.09 5.70
N ASP A 28 -2.28 15.38 5.60
CA ASP A 28 -2.99 16.45 6.33
C ASP A 28 -4.45 16.61 5.89
N ILE A 29 -4.85 16.11 4.71
CA ILE A 29 -6.26 16.08 4.30
C ILE A 29 -7.08 15.17 5.22
N GLY A 30 -6.47 14.13 5.79
CA GLY A 30 -7.16 13.13 6.61
C GLY A 30 -7.65 11.91 5.81
N CYS A 31 -8.14 10.90 6.53
CA CYS A 31 -8.48 9.61 5.94
C CYS A 31 -9.73 9.64 5.04
N GLU A 32 -10.52 10.71 5.09
CA GLU A 32 -11.58 11.01 4.11
C GLU A 32 -11.04 11.13 2.68
N ALA A 33 -9.74 11.35 2.48
CA ALA A 33 -9.09 11.37 1.17
C ALA A 33 -8.99 9.99 0.53
N LEU A 34 -9.08 8.90 1.30
CA LEU A 34 -8.81 7.54 0.82
C LEU A 34 -9.58 7.14 -0.45
N PRO A 35 -10.91 7.36 -0.56
CA PRO A 35 -11.63 7.01 -1.78
C PRO A 35 -11.12 7.76 -3.02
N GLU A 36 -10.77 9.04 -2.85
CA GLU A 36 -10.27 9.87 -3.95
C GLU A 36 -8.83 9.47 -4.32
N LEU A 37 -7.97 9.16 -3.35
CA LEU A 37 -6.61 8.68 -3.63
C LEU A 37 -6.60 7.35 -4.39
N VAL A 38 -7.52 6.44 -4.05
CA VAL A 38 -7.72 5.19 -4.79
C VAL A 38 -8.18 5.48 -6.22
N LEU A 39 -9.08 6.46 -6.42
CA LEU A 39 -9.52 6.88 -7.75
C LEU A 39 -8.36 7.47 -8.57
N GLN A 40 -7.56 8.35 -7.97
CA GLN A 40 -6.38 8.94 -8.62
C GLN A 40 -5.36 7.85 -9.02
N PHE A 41 -5.13 6.85 -8.17
CA PHE A 41 -4.26 5.71 -8.48
C PHE A 41 -4.73 4.93 -9.72
N GLN A 42 -6.04 4.76 -9.89
CA GLN A 42 -6.60 4.03 -11.03
C GLN A 42 -6.47 4.79 -12.35
N GLN A 43 -6.45 6.12 -12.30
CA GLN A 43 -6.35 6.99 -13.48
C GLN A 43 -4.88 7.27 -13.86
N GLU A 44 -3.98 7.23 -12.88
CA GLU A 44 -2.56 7.51 -13.08
C GLU A 44 -1.84 6.43 -13.88
N GLN A 45 -0.95 6.85 -14.78
CA GLN A 45 -0.16 5.99 -15.66
C GLN A 45 1.32 5.97 -15.25
N ASP A 46 1.80 7.03 -14.61
CA ASP A 46 3.17 7.09 -14.11
C ASP A 46 3.35 6.18 -12.89
N ASN A 47 4.17 5.14 -13.03
CA ASN A 47 4.41 4.19 -11.95
C ASN A 47 5.05 4.82 -10.70
N ALA A 48 5.81 5.91 -10.82
CA ALA A 48 6.38 6.59 -9.66
C ALA A 48 5.27 7.27 -8.83
N ILE A 49 4.29 7.87 -9.50
CA ILE A 49 3.14 8.50 -8.83
C ILE A 49 2.20 7.43 -8.28
N ARG A 50 1.98 6.34 -9.02
CA ARG A 50 1.20 5.19 -8.53
C ARG A 50 1.82 4.59 -7.27
N GLU A 51 3.14 4.37 -7.26
CA GLU A 51 3.88 3.91 -6.08
C GLU A 51 3.69 4.86 -4.90
N PHE A 52 3.90 6.16 -5.12
CA PHE A 52 3.70 7.21 -4.12
C PHE A 52 2.27 7.23 -3.56
N LEU A 53 1.25 7.07 -4.40
CA LEU A 53 -0.14 6.98 -3.96
C LEU A 53 -0.39 5.77 -3.06
N VAL A 54 0.17 4.60 -3.39
CA VAL A 54 0.06 3.43 -2.51
C VAL A 54 0.74 3.70 -1.17
N GLU A 55 1.90 4.36 -1.19
CA GLU A 55 2.61 4.78 0.02
C GLU A 55 1.73 5.65 0.93
N VAL A 56 1.23 6.76 0.40
CA VAL A 56 0.35 7.68 1.13
C VAL A 56 -0.89 6.95 1.66
N ILE A 57 -1.52 6.09 0.86
CA ILE A 57 -2.72 5.34 1.25
C ILE A 57 -2.49 4.48 2.49
N TRP A 58 -1.39 3.71 2.57
CA TRP A 58 -1.15 2.88 3.75
C TRP A 58 -0.66 3.69 4.96
N GLN A 59 -0.18 4.92 4.75
CA GLN A 59 0.23 5.84 5.81
C GLN A 59 -0.92 6.38 6.67
N TYR A 60 -2.17 6.36 6.18
CA TYR A 60 -3.35 6.64 7.02
C TYR A 60 -3.66 5.59 8.08
N ARG A 61 -3.00 4.42 8.03
CA ARG A 61 -3.21 3.30 8.98
C ARG A 61 -4.67 2.84 9.11
N GLN A 62 -5.45 2.95 8.02
CA GLN A 62 -6.86 2.57 8.03
C GLN A 62 -7.05 1.14 7.53
N ALA A 63 -7.78 0.33 8.29
CA ALA A 63 -8.16 -1.02 7.88
C ALA A 63 -9.00 -1.04 6.59
N SER A 64 -9.71 0.06 6.28
CA SER A 64 -10.45 0.21 5.02
C SER A 64 -9.56 0.21 3.78
N ALA A 65 -8.24 0.43 3.92
CA ALA A 65 -7.27 0.32 2.82
C ALA A 65 -6.87 -1.13 2.51
N ILE A 66 -7.15 -2.11 3.38
CA ILE A 66 -6.72 -3.51 3.22
C ILE A 66 -7.17 -4.11 1.88
N PRO A 67 -8.45 -3.98 1.43
CA PRO A 67 -8.87 -4.52 0.15
C PRO A 67 -8.09 -3.95 -1.03
N PHE A 68 -7.84 -2.62 -1.02
CA PHE A 68 -7.04 -1.97 -2.05
C PHE A 68 -5.61 -2.53 -2.05
N LEU A 69 -4.94 -2.57 -0.90
CA LEU A 69 -3.56 -3.07 -0.80
C LEU A 69 -3.45 -4.54 -1.18
N ALA A 70 -4.45 -5.37 -0.83
CA ALA A 70 -4.50 -6.78 -1.20
C ALA A 70 -4.48 -6.97 -2.73
N GLU A 71 -5.23 -6.17 -3.48
CA GLU A 71 -5.19 -6.21 -4.94
C GLU A 71 -3.83 -5.74 -5.50
N ARG A 72 -3.16 -4.81 -4.83
CA ARG A 72 -1.87 -4.28 -5.28
C ARG A 72 -0.70 -5.25 -5.08
N LEU A 73 -0.87 -6.33 -4.31
CA LEU A 73 0.08 -7.46 -4.27
C LEU A 73 0.24 -8.17 -5.62
N TYR A 74 -0.67 -7.92 -6.57
CA TYR A 74 -0.67 -8.50 -7.92
C TYR A 74 -0.36 -7.47 -9.00
N ASP A 75 0.10 -6.27 -8.63
CA ASP A 75 0.43 -5.23 -9.59
C ASP A 75 1.61 -5.66 -10.48
N PRO A 76 1.58 -5.37 -11.80
CA PRO A 76 2.71 -5.66 -12.67
C PRO A 76 4.00 -4.95 -12.23
N ALA A 77 3.90 -3.77 -11.61
CA ALA A 77 5.05 -3.02 -11.14
C ALA A 77 5.57 -3.57 -9.79
N PRO A 78 6.83 -4.05 -9.71
CA PRO A 78 7.45 -4.52 -8.47
C PRO A 78 7.37 -3.53 -7.29
N ALA A 79 7.58 -2.25 -7.56
CA ALA A 79 7.58 -1.22 -6.53
C ALA A 79 6.22 -1.06 -5.85
N ILE A 80 5.13 -1.17 -6.62
CA ILE A 80 3.77 -1.12 -6.10
C ILE A 80 3.47 -2.36 -5.25
N ARG A 81 3.91 -3.56 -5.68
CA ARG A 81 3.79 -4.77 -4.86
C ARG A 81 4.50 -4.63 -3.51
N ARG A 82 5.71 -4.04 -3.51
CA ARG A 82 6.46 -3.75 -2.27
C ARG A 82 5.73 -2.78 -1.35
N GLN A 83 5.21 -1.67 -1.89
CA GLN A 83 4.44 -0.73 -1.08
C GLN A 83 3.16 -1.35 -0.51
N ALA A 84 2.47 -2.17 -1.29
CA ALA A 84 1.31 -2.91 -0.83
C ALA A 84 1.66 -3.87 0.31
N LEU A 85 2.76 -4.62 0.18
CA LEU A 85 3.26 -5.51 1.21
C LEU A 85 3.63 -4.76 2.50
N ASN A 86 4.37 -3.65 2.38
CA ASN A 86 4.72 -2.79 3.52
C ASN A 86 3.49 -2.28 4.25
N GLY A 87 2.49 -1.79 3.49
CA GLY A 87 1.24 -1.32 4.05
C GLY A 87 0.47 -2.40 4.80
N LEU A 88 0.36 -3.60 4.22
CA LEU A 88 -0.31 -4.73 4.85
C LEU A 88 0.41 -5.18 6.13
N VAL A 89 1.73 -5.35 6.10
CA VAL A 89 2.55 -5.69 7.28
C VAL A 89 2.36 -4.65 8.37
N THR A 90 2.34 -3.37 8.02
CA THR A 90 2.16 -2.27 8.97
C THR A 90 0.78 -2.29 9.63
N LEU A 91 -0.27 -2.69 8.91
CA LEU A 91 -1.64 -2.80 9.45
C LEU A 91 -1.82 -4.04 10.35
N ALA A 92 -1.00 -5.08 10.16
CA ALA A 92 -0.85 -6.24 11.05
C ALA A 92 -2.15 -6.85 11.63
N SER A 93 -3.23 -6.94 10.84
CA SER A 93 -4.52 -7.47 11.31
C SER A 93 -4.75 -8.95 10.94
N PRO A 94 -5.68 -9.67 11.57
CA PRO A 94 -5.96 -11.07 11.20
C PRO A 94 -6.38 -11.20 9.72
N GLN A 95 -7.11 -10.21 9.21
CA GLN A 95 -7.46 -10.12 7.79
C GLN A 95 -6.22 -10.05 6.88
N VAL A 96 -5.16 -9.38 7.33
CA VAL A 96 -3.90 -9.31 6.56
C VAL A 96 -3.26 -10.69 6.43
N LEU A 97 -3.29 -11.53 7.47
CA LEU A 97 -2.71 -12.89 7.41
C LEU A 97 -3.39 -13.74 6.33
N GLU A 98 -4.71 -13.66 6.23
CA GLU A 98 -5.47 -14.35 5.18
C GLU A 98 -5.04 -13.85 3.79
N VAL A 99 -4.97 -12.53 3.60
CA VAL A 99 -4.54 -11.90 2.35
C VAL A 99 -3.14 -12.34 1.93
N LEU A 100 -2.17 -12.27 2.84
CA LEU A 100 -0.77 -12.63 2.54
C LEU A 100 -0.61 -14.13 2.27
N THR A 101 -1.36 -14.98 2.97
CA THR A 101 -1.33 -16.43 2.75
C THR A 101 -1.83 -16.80 1.35
N VAL A 102 -2.93 -16.19 0.91
CA VAL A 102 -3.49 -16.40 -0.44
C VAL A 102 -2.51 -15.88 -1.49
N ALA A 103 -1.97 -14.67 -1.31
CA ALA A 103 -1.00 -14.10 -2.24
C ALA A 103 0.24 -14.98 -2.37
N LYS A 104 0.77 -15.49 -1.26
CA LYS A 104 1.92 -16.38 -1.25
C LYS A 104 1.67 -17.64 -2.09
N ALA A 105 0.53 -18.30 -1.87
CA ALA A 105 0.18 -19.50 -2.62
C ALA A 105 0.11 -19.21 -4.13
N HIS A 106 -0.48 -18.08 -4.52
CA HIS A 106 -0.50 -17.62 -5.90
C HIS A 106 0.91 -17.43 -6.48
N TRP A 107 1.77 -16.67 -5.80
CA TRP A 107 3.11 -16.34 -6.30
C TRP A 107 4.05 -17.53 -6.36
N ARG A 108 3.93 -18.50 -5.43
CA ARG A 108 4.72 -19.76 -5.49
C ARG A 108 4.41 -20.62 -6.72
N LEU A 109 3.19 -20.55 -7.24
CA LEU A 109 2.82 -21.28 -8.45
C LEU A 109 3.40 -20.63 -9.72
N GLN A 110 3.82 -19.37 -9.64
CA GLN A 110 4.42 -18.66 -10.76
C GLN A 110 5.94 -18.89 -10.78
N ALA A 111 6.37 -19.94 -11.51
CA ALA A 111 7.76 -20.38 -11.62
C ALA A 111 8.76 -19.38 -12.28
N LYS A 112 8.35 -18.13 -12.53
CA LYS A 112 9.11 -17.12 -13.28
C LYS A 112 9.37 -15.83 -12.51
N ASP A 113 8.98 -15.74 -11.24
CA ASP A 113 9.17 -14.50 -10.51
C ASP A 113 10.64 -14.29 -10.13
N THR A 114 11.29 -13.37 -10.85
CA THR A 114 12.72 -13.03 -10.73
C THR A 114 13.09 -12.36 -9.40
N GLU A 115 12.11 -11.89 -8.62
CA GLU A 115 12.31 -11.15 -7.37
C GLU A 115 12.12 -12.02 -6.11
N ALA A 116 11.72 -13.30 -6.27
CA ALA A 116 11.34 -14.20 -5.17
C ALA A 116 10.30 -13.58 -4.21
N PHE A 117 9.28 -12.89 -4.73
CA PHE A 117 8.27 -12.18 -3.94
C PHE A 117 7.52 -13.08 -2.95
N ALA A 118 7.39 -14.37 -3.27
CA ALA A 118 6.83 -15.37 -2.35
C ALA A 118 7.60 -15.48 -1.02
N ASP A 119 8.93 -15.31 -1.04
CA ASP A 119 9.77 -15.36 0.16
C ASP A 119 9.54 -14.10 1.02
N TRP A 120 9.40 -12.93 0.39
CA TRP A 120 9.00 -11.72 1.12
C TRP A 120 7.61 -11.83 1.74
N LEU A 121 6.69 -12.55 1.09
CA LEU A 121 5.37 -12.85 1.67
C LEU A 121 5.49 -13.80 2.87
N ASP A 122 6.42 -14.76 2.87
CA ASP A 122 6.69 -15.58 4.06
C ASP A 122 7.22 -14.72 5.22
N GLU A 123 8.19 -13.85 4.96
CA GLU A 123 8.75 -12.95 5.97
C GLU A 123 7.67 -12.03 6.55
N ALA A 124 6.84 -11.46 5.68
CA ALA A 124 5.72 -10.59 6.05
C ALA A 124 4.70 -11.31 6.95
N ILE A 125 4.34 -12.57 6.63
CA ILE A 125 3.45 -13.37 7.47
C ILE A 125 4.05 -13.53 8.87
N GLY A 126 5.32 -13.92 8.97
CA GLY A 126 5.99 -14.08 10.27
C GLY A 126 6.06 -12.78 11.08
N GLN A 127 6.23 -11.63 10.42
CA GLN A 127 6.18 -10.31 11.07
C GLN A 127 4.79 -10.02 11.63
N VAL A 128 3.73 -10.22 10.84
CA VAL A 128 2.35 -9.96 11.27
C VAL A 128 1.93 -10.87 12.43
N GLU A 129 2.27 -12.17 12.36
CA GLU A 129 2.04 -13.12 13.46
C GLU A 129 2.73 -12.65 14.76
N SER A 130 4.01 -12.28 14.66
CA SER A 130 4.79 -11.78 15.81
C SER A 130 4.19 -10.49 16.41
N THR A 131 3.68 -9.58 15.58
CA THR A 131 3.04 -8.34 16.04
C THR A 131 1.74 -8.63 16.79
N GLN A 132 0.94 -9.60 16.34
CA GLN A 132 -0.33 -9.96 16.99
C GLN A 132 -0.14 -10.68 18.33
N ASP A 133 0.86 -11.55 18.41
CA ASP A 133 1.21 -12.22 19.67
C ASP A 133 1.63 -11.19 20.74
N ASN A 134 2.39 -10.16 20.36
CA ASN A 134 2.79 -9.09 21.26
C ASN A 134 1.63 -8.22 21.77
N ILE A 135 0.54 -8.11 21.02
CA ILE A 135 -0.68 -7.39 21.44
C ILE A 135 -1.51 -8.26 22.38
N SER A 136 -1.56 -9.58 22.16
CA SER A 136 -2.37 -10.52 22.93
C SER A 136 -1.83 -10.81 24.34
N ILE A 137 -0.56 -10.47 24.60
CA ILE A 137 0.13 -10.68 25.89
C ILE A 137 0.06 -9.44 26.81
N LYS A 138 -0.47 -8.30 26.34
CA LYS A 138 -0.67 -7.07 27.13
C LYS A 138 -2.11 -6.91 27.58
#